data_AF-A0A959CMV6-F1
#
_entry.id   AF-A0A959CMV6-F1
#
_cell.length_a   1.000
_cell.length_b   1.000
_cell.length_c   1.000
_cell.angle_alpha   90.00
_cell.angle_beta   90.00
_cell.angle_gamma   90.00
#
_symmetry.space_group_name_H-M   'P 1'
#
loop_
_entity.id
_entity.type
_entity.pdbx_description
1 polymer ?
#
loop_
_entity_poly.entity_id
_entity_poly.type
_entity_poly.pdbx_seq_one_letter_code
_entity_poly.pdbx_strand_id
1 'polypeptide(L)'
;MGLEDRHPDILQNIEFAIVNVYRADPELRDNDVIKALDALISHTQRLAMGRESTTPDLPRPSEAVFGAVAGILDFRSEMDEEDEEQETQKRRPSFSRALRKTTKEDIYLACLRKIHKSAKRWNRERGERGYLDFVSNYIL
;
A
#
# COMPACT_ATOMS: atom_id res chain seq x y z
N MET A 1 11.55 -1.69 15.78
CA MET A 1 11.50 -1.91 14.32
C MET A 1 10.06 -2.24 13.98
N GLY A 2 9.42 -1.43 13.14
CA GLY A 2 8.06 -1.66 12.70
C GLY A 2 7.98 -2.84 11.72
N LEU A 3 6.78 -3.36 11.49
CA LEU A 3 6.56 -4.44 10.52
C LEU A 3 6.99 -3.97 9.12
N GLU A 4 6.64 -2.73 8.79
CA GLU A 4 6.96 -2.04 7.55
C GLU A 4 8.45 -1.79 7.31
N ASP A 5 9.29 -1.76 8.36
CA ASP A 5 10.75 -1.61 8.21
C ASP A 5 11.40 -2.89 7.65
N ARG A 6 10.69 -4.01 7.68
CA ARG A 6 11.12 -5.30 7.12
C ARG A 6 10.67 -5.51 5.68
N HIS A 7 9.86 -4.60 5.13
CA HIS A 7 9.28 -4.69 3.79
C HIS A 7 9.49 -3.39 3.00
N PRO A 8 10.75 -2.95 2.81
CA PRO A 8 11.07 -1.72 2.09
C PRO A 8 10.64 -1.75 0.62
N ASP A 9 10.60 -2.93 0.03
CA ASP A 9 10.15 -3.20 -1.32
C ASP A 9 8.64 -2.95 -1.50
N ILE A 10 7.81 -3.27 -0.50
CA ILE A 10 6.38 -2.92 -0.52
C ILE A 10 6.21 -1.40 -0.42
N LEU A 11 6.99 -0.74 0.45
CA LEU A 11 6.97 0.73 0.55
C LEU A 11 7.34 1.37 -0.80
N GLN A 12 8.41 0.90 -1.43
CA GLN A 12 8.87 1.40 -2.71
C GLN A 12 7.84 1.18 -3.82
N ASN A 13 7.20 0.01 -3.87
CA ASN A 13 6.15 -0.30 -4.83
C ASN A 13 4.94 0.66 -4.71
N ILE A 14 4.50 0.96 -3.49
CA ILE A 14 3.41 1.92 -3.26
C ILE A 14 3.83 3.34 -3.67
N GLU A 15 5.03 3.78 -3.28
CA GLU A 15 5.55 5.11 -3.65
C GLU A 15 5.72 5.24 -5.17
N PHE A 16 6.17 4.18 -5.85
CA PHE A 16 6.28 4.12 -7.31
C PHE A 16 4.91 4.26 -7.99
N ALA A 17 3.88 3.55 -7.52
CA ALA A 17 2.51 3.73 -8.02
C ALA A 17 2.05 5.19 -7.89
N ILE A 18 2.22 5.81 -6.71
CA ILE A 18 1.79 7.19 -6.47
C ILE A 18 2.55 8.16 -7.40
N VAL A 19 3.87 8.01 -7.52
CA VAL A 19 4.70 8.85 -8.38
C VAL A 19 4.32 8.72 -9.85
N ASN A 20 3.98 7.51 -10.32
CA ASN A 20 3.52 7.34 -11.70
C ASN A 20 2.18 8.04 -11.96
N VAL A 21 1.25 8.03 -11.01
CA VAL A 21 0.02 8.83 -11.12
C VAL A 21 0.36 10.32 -11.16
N TYR A 22 1.26 10.80 -10.30
CA TYR A 22 1.69 12.21 -10.31
C TYR A 22 2.37 12.62 -11.62
N ARG A 23 3.19 11.75 -12.21
CA ARG A 23 3.84 12.00 -13.51
C ARG A 23 2.82 12.07 -14.65
N ALA A 24 1.75 11.29 -14.58
CA ALA A 24 0.67 11.29 -15.56
C ALA A 24 -0.32 12.44 -15.37
N ASP A 25 -0.53 12.87 -14.12
CA ASP A 25 -1.40 13.98 -13.73
C ASP A 25 -0.66 14.93 -12.74
N PRO A 26 0.04 15.96 -13.27
CA PRO A 26 0.76 16.93 -12.45
C PRO A 26 -0.11 17.83 -11.57
N GLU A 27 -1.44 17.81 -11.74
CA GLU A 27 -2.38 18.52 -10.87
C GLU A 27 -2.67 17.77 -9.56
N LEU A 28 -2.24 16.50 -9.46
CA LEU A 28 -2.35 15.70 -8.24
C LEU A 28 -1.74 16.44 -7.04
N ARG A 29 -2.48 16.48 -5.93
CA ARG A 29 -2.03 17.09 -4.68
C ARG A 29 -1.85 16.03 -3.60
N ASP A 30 -1.05 16.36 -2.59
CA ASP A 30 -0.86 15.50 -1.43
C ASP A 30 -2.19 15.16 -0.75
N ASN A 31 -3.16 16.08 -0.74
CA ASN A 31 -4.49 15.83 -0.19
C ASN A 31 -5.25 14.73 -0.94
N ASP A 32 -5.03 14.60 -2.25
CA ASP A 32 -5.66 13.55 -3.05
C ASP A 32 -5.01 12.20 -2.78
N VAL A 33 -3.67 12.18 -2.60
CA VAL A 33 -2.92 11.00 -2.15
C VAL A 33 -3.36 10.57 -0.76
N ILE A 34 -3.48 11.52 0.19
CA ILE A 34 -3.92 11.24 1.56
C ILE A 34 -5.32 10.61 1.57
N LYS A 35 -6.27 11.16 0.81
CA LYS A 35 -7.62 10.59 0.69
C LYS A 35 -7.59 9.17 0.11
N ALA A 36 -6.80 8.94 -0.93
CA ALA A 36 -6.64 7.61 -1.52
C ALA A 36 -6.03 6.61 -0.52
N LEU A 37 -5.01 7.03 0.24
CA LEU A 37 -4.38 6.21 1.27
C LEU A 37 -5.32 5.92 2.44
N ASP A 38 -6.10 6.90 2.90
CA ASP A 38 -7.13 6.68 3.93
C ASP A 38 -8.14 5.61 3.45
N ALA A 39 -8.57 5.70 2.18
CA ALA A 39 -9.49 4.73 1.57
C ALA A 39 -8.86 3.33 1.42
N LEU A 40 -7.60 3.23 0.98
CA LEU A 40 -6.85 1.97 0.91
C LEU A 40 -6.67 1.34 2.30
N ILE A 41 -6.32 2.14 3.32
CA ILE A 41 -6.19 1.66 4.70
C ILE A 41 -7.52 1.07 5.20
N SER A 42 -8.64 1.73 4.92
CA SER A 42 -9.97 1.19 5.26
C SER A 42 -10.32 -0.06 4.46
N HIS A 43 -10.00 -0.10 3.17
CA HIS A 43 -10.21 -1.24 2.28
C HIS A 43 -9.44 -2.47 2.77
N THR A 44 -8.12 -2.35 2.93
CA THR A 44 -7.25 -3.44 3.39
C THR A 44 -7.58 -3.89 4.83
N GLN A 45 -8.07 -3.00 5.70
CA GLN A 45 -8.56 -3.39 7.03
C GLN A 45 -9.76 -4.34 6.95
N ARG A 46 -10.69 -4.11 6.02
CA ARG A 46 -11.86 -4.99 5.83
C ARG A 46 -11.42 -6.36 5.32
N LEU A 47 -10.49 -6.39 4.37
CA LEU A 47 -9.89 -7.64 3.87
C LEU A 47 -9.18 -8.42 4.98
N ALA A 48 -8.37 -7.75 5.81
CA ALA A 48 -7.70 -8.36 6.97
C ALA A 48 -8.68 -8.95 8.01
N MET A 49 -9.92 -8.45 8.04
CA MET A 49 -11.00 -8.97 8.88
C MET A 49 -11.85 -10.06 8.20
N GLY A 50 -11.49 -10.48 6.98
CA GLY A 50 -12.26 -11.44 6.18
C GLY A 50 -13.61 -10.90 5.71
N ARG A 51 -13.73 -9.56 5.56
CA ARG A 51 -14.94 -8.91 5.07
C ARG A 51 -14.73 -8.45 3.63
N GLU A 52 -15.78 -8.55 2.82
CA GLU A 52 -15.81 -7.89 1.52
C GLU A 52 -15.66 -6.36 1.69
N SER A 53 -14.79 -5.78 0.87
CA SER A 53 -14.61 -4.35 0.73
C SER A 53 -15.15 -3.90 -0.61
N THR A 54 -16.02 -2.89 -0.58
CA THR A 54 -16.47 -2.21 -1.80
C THR A 54 -15.41 -1.20 -2.23
N THR A 55 -15.23 -1.04 -3.54
CA THR A 55 -14.49 0.08 -4.11
C THR A 55 -15.08 1.40 -3.62
N PRO A 56 -14.27 2.26 -2.98
CA PRO A 56 -14.74 3.54 -2.48
C PRO A 56 -15.05 4.50 -3.64
N ASP A 57 -16.11 5.30 -3.50
CA ASP A 57 -16.39 6.40 -4.43
C ASP A 57 -15.44 7.56 -4.11
N LEU A 58 -14.47 7.81 -5.00
CA LEU A 58 -13.44 8.82 -4.84
C LEU A 58 -13.46 9.77 -6.03
N PRO A 59 -13.21 11.08 -5.83
CA PRO A 59 -13.00 11.98 -6.95
C PRO A 59 -11.72 11.61 -7.70
N ARG A 60 -11.68 11.88 -9.01
CA ARG A 60 -10.43 11.95 -9.78
C ARG A 60 -9.72 13.23 -9.32
N PRO A 61 -8.54 13.18 -8.68
CA PRO A 61 -7.44 12.24 -8.92
C PRO A 61 -7.21 11.14 -7.85
N SER A 62 -7.87 11.19 -6.69
CA SER A 62 -7.73 10.19 -5.62
C SER A 62 -8.08 8.77 -6.09
N GLU A 63 -9.08 8.62 -6.96
CA GLU A 63 -9.46 7.34 -7.57
C GLU A 63 -8.28 6.70 -8.32
N ALA A 64 -7.52 7.49 -9.08
CA ALA A 64 -6.37 7.00 -9.85
C ALA A 64 -5.25 6.49 -8.95
N VAL A 65 -4.96 7.21 -7.86
CA VAL A 65 -3.98 6.77 -6.85
C VAL A 65 -4.45 5.49 -6.15
N PHE A 66 -5.73 5.42 -5.78
CA PHE A 66 -6.31 4.22 -5.19
C PHE A 66 -6.13 3.00 -6.10
N GLY A 67 -6.55 3.12 -7.37
CA GLY A 67 -6.47 2.02 -8.34
C GLY A 67 -5.04 1.58 -8.63
N ALA A 68 -4.11 2.54 -8.79
CA ALA A 68 -2.71 2.21 -9.07
C ALA A 68 -2.03 1.47 -7.91
N VAL A 69 -2.27 1.90 -6.67
CA VAL A 69 -1.69 1.25 -5.48
C VAL A 69 -2.36 -0.10 -5.22
N ALA A 70 -3.69 -0.19 -5.32
CA ALA A 70 -4.42 -1.45 -5.17
C ALA A 70 -3.92 -2.50 -6.17
N GLY A 71 -3.83 -2.15 -7.46
CA GLY A 71 -3.37 -3.07 -8.50
C GLY A 71 -1.95 -3.62 -8.27
N ILE A 72 -1.02 -2.80 -7.76
CA ILE A 72 0.32 -3.28 -7.40
C ILE A 72 0.30 -4.24 -6.21
N LEU A 73 -0.54 -4.00 -5.20
CA LEU A 73 -0.67 -4.89 -4.05
C LEU A 73 -1.36 -6.20 -4.40
N ASP A 74 -2.37 -6.15 -5.28
CA ASP A 74 -3.10 -7.32 -5.76
C ASP A 74 -2.18 -8.22 -6.60
N PHE A 75 -1.49 -7.65 -7.60
CA PHE A 75 -0.51 -8.40 -8.42
C PHE A 75 0.57 -9.06 -7.55
N ARG A 76 1.03 -8.37 -6.51
CA ARG A 76 2.01 -8.92 -5.58
C ARG A 76 1.44 -10.08 -4.76
N SER A 77 0.18 -9.96 -4.33
CA SER A 77 -0.50 -11.01 -3.57
C SER A 77 -0.61 -12.29 -4.38
N GLU A 78 -0.96 -12.17 -5.67
CA GLU A 78 -1.01 -13.27 -6.65
C GLU A 78 0.34 -13.97 -6.79
N MET A 79 1.43 -13.21 -6.97
CA MET A 79 2.78 -13.79 -7.06
C MET A 79 3.19 -14.56 -5.79
N ASP A 80 2.92 -13.98 -4.61
CA ASP A 80 3.26 -14.61 -3.34
C ASP A 80 2.43 -15.91 -3.10
N GLU A 81 1.21 -16.02 -3.66
CA GLU A 81 0.39 -17.25 -3.60
C GLU A 81 0.96 -18.36 -4.48
N GLU A 82 1.38 -18.04 -5.70
CA GLU A 82 2.02 -18.99 -6.63
C GLU A 82 3.31 -19.60 -6.03
N ASP A 83 4.08 -18.81 -5.29
CA ASP A 83 5.30 -19.28 -4.61
C ASP A 83 4.97 -20.19 -3.41
N GLU A 84 3.97 -19.85 -2.59
CA GLU A 84 3.53 -20.68 -1.45
C GLU A 84 2.95 -22.04 -1.91
N GLU A 85 2.19 -22.07 -3.01
CA GLU A 85 1.66 -23.31 -3.60
C GLU A 85 2.78 -24.25 -4.09
N GLN A 86 3.86 -23.69 -4.64
CA GLN A 86 5.01 -24.47 -5.09
C GLN A 86 5.86 -25.00 -3.92
N GLU A 87 5.97 -24.25 -2.82
CA GLU A 87 6.69 -24.68 -1.61
C GLU A 87 5.91 -25.72 -0.79
N THR A 88 4.58 -25.57 -0.67
CA THR A 88 3.72 -26.50 0.09
C THR A 88 3.68 -27.88 -0.54
N GLN A 89 3.78 -27.98 -1.87
CA GLN A 89 3.93 -29.27 -2.56
C GLN A 89 5.23 -30.03 -2.20
N LYS A 90 6.24 -29.36 -1.62
CA LYS A 90 7.54 -29.95 -1.26
C LYS A 90 7.73 -30.26 0.22
N ARG A 91 6.81 -29.86 1.13
CA ARG A 91 7.02 -29.96 2.59
C ARG A 91 5.95 -30.81 3.29
N ARG A 92 6.40 -31.69 4.20
CA ARG A 92 5.53 -32.40 5.16
C ARG A 92 5.08 -31.44 6.28
N PRO A 93 3.84 -31.55 6.80
CA PRO A 93 3.31 -30.56 7.74
C PRO A 93 4.01 -30.67 9.10
N SER A 94 4.61 -29.56 9.55
CA SER A 94 5.07 -29.39 10.92
C SER A 94 3.98 -28.69 11.73
N PHE A 95 3.51 -29.36 12.78
CA PHE A 95 2.49 -28.84 13.69
C PHE A 95 3.12 -27.88 14.72
N SER A 96 3.06 -26.58 14.46
CA SER A 96 3.13 -25.56 15.52
C SER A 96 1.87 -24.71 15.50
N ARG A 97 1.06 -24.90 16.55
CA ARG A 97 -0.24 -24.27 16.76
C ARG A 97 -0.03 -22.94 17.51
N ALA A 98 -0.76 -21.90 17.08
CA ALA A 98 -1.16 -20.72 17.87
C ALA A 98 -0.17 -19.56 18.12
N LEU A 99 0.41 -18.98 17.05
CA LEU A 99 0.51 -17.52 16.96
C LEU A 99 -0.36 -17.07 15.79
N ARG A 100 -1.08 -15.94 15.93
CA ARG A 100 -1.73 -15.29 14.77
C ARG A 100 -0.61 -15.00 13.77
N LYS A 101 -0.52 -15.78 12.68
CA LYS A 101 0.48 -15.55 11.63
C LYS A 101 0.17 -14.15 11.08
N THR A 102 1.16 -13.25 11.10
CA THR A 102 1.04 -11.95 10.46
C THR A 102 0.61 -12.17 9.01
N THR A 103 -0.52 -11.60 8.61
CA THR A 103 -1.03 -11.78 7.25
C THR A 103 -0.40 -10.77 6.29
N LYS A 104 -0.56 -10.98 4.98
CA LYS A 104 -0.11 -10.02 3.96
C LYS A 104 -0.80 -8.67 4.16
N GLU A 105 -2.09 -8.68 4.49
CA GLU A 105 -2.88 -7.48 4.77
C GLU A 105 -2.36 -6.72 5.99
N ASP A 106 -1.90 -7.41 7.05
CA ASP A 106 -1.27 -6.76 8.21
C ASP A 106 0.00 -5.98 7.79
N ILE A 107 0.81 -6.57 6.88
CA ILE A 107 2.02 -5.94 6.32
C ILE A 107 1.65 -4.73 5.44
N TYR A 108 0.69 -4.89 4.54
CA TYR A 108 0.22 -3.81 3.66
C TYR A 108 -0.35 -2.66 4.48
N LEU A 109 -1.13 -2.93 5.53
CA LEU A 109 -1.63 -1.91 6.44
C LEU A 109 -0.53 -1.14 7.16
N ALA A 110 0.53 -1.81 7.59
CA ALA A 110 1.67 -1.14 8.21
C ALA A 110 2.36 -0.20 7.21
N CYS A 111 2.58 -0.68 5.98
CA CYS A 111 3.21 0.11 4.91
C CYS A 111 2.38 1.32 4.49
N LEU A 112 1.09 1.12 4.21
CA LEU A 112 0.14 2.19 3.87
C LEU A 112 0.07 3.25 4.97
N ARG A 113 0.02 2.85 6.24
CA ARG A 113 0.01 3.80 7.38
C ARG A 113 1.31 4.59 7.49
N LYS A 114 2.46 4.01 7.17
CA LYS A 114 3.75 4.71 7.18
C LYS A 114 3.81 5.76 6.08
N ILE A 115 3.43 5.40 4.85
CA ILE A 115 3.39 6.34 3.72
C ILE A 115 2.37 7.45 3.99
N HIS A 116 1.19 7.10 4.49
CA HIS A 116 0.17 8.07 4.86
C HIS A 116 0.63 9.09 5.92
N LYS A 117 1.36 8.63 6.95
CA LYS A 117 2.00 9.54 7.93
C LYS A 117 3.04 10.45 7.28
N SER A 118 3.85 9.91 6.36
CA SER A 118 4.81 10.69 5.57
C SER A 118 4.10 11.77 4.75
N ALA A 119 3.03 11.40 4.03
CA ALA A 119 2.25 12.31 3.22
C ALA A 119 1.66 13.46 4.04
N LYS A 120 1.00 13.15 5.18
CA LYS A 120 0.48 14.16 6.11
C LYS A 120 1.56 15.08 6.67
N ARG A 121 2.74 14.52 6.98
CA ARG A 121 3.88 15.30 7.49
C ARG A 121 4.37 16.30 6.45
N TRP A 122 4.69 15.82 5.25
CA TRP A 122 5.24 16.67 4.19
C TRP A 122 4.22 17.67 3.65
N ASN A 123 2.94 17.30 3.58
CA ASN A 123 1.88 18.25 3.25
C ASN A 123 1.84 19.43 4.24
N ARG A 124 1.98 19.14 5.54
CA ARG A 124 2.03 20.17 6.59
C ARG A 124 3.31 21.01 6.54
N GLU A 125 4.45 20.39 6.26
CA GLU A 125 5.77 21.06 6.30
C GLU A 125 6.10 21.84 5.02
N ARG A 126 5.62 21.39 3.85
CA ARG A 126 6.03 21.90 2.53
C ARG A 126 4.86 22.28 1.61
N GLY A 127 3.62 22.22 2.08
CA GLY A 127 2.43 22.67 1.35
C GLY A 127 1.77 21.59 0.50
N GLU A 128 0.94 22.01 -0.46
CA GLU A 128 -0.03 21.12 -1.15
C GLU A 128 0.58 19.98 -1.98
N ARG A 129 1.88 20.04 -2.32
CA ARG A 129 2.64 19.00 -3.06
C ARG A 129 3.92 18.59 -2.34
N GLY A 130 4.03 18.91 -1.06
CA GLY A 130 5.24 18.67 -0.27
C GLY A 130 5.70 17.21 -0.25
N TYR A 131 4.75 16.27 -0.17
CA TYR A 131 5.03 14.85 -0.22
C TYR A 131 5.41 14.40 -1.63
N LEU A 132 4.60 14.76 -2.62
CA LEU A 132 4.83 14.41 -4.03
C LEU A 132 6.20 14.87 -4.52
N ASP A 133 6.56 16.12 -4.25
CA ASP A 133 7.86 16.70 -4.61
C ASP A 133 9.01 16.07 -3.81
N PHE A 134 8.76 15.61 -2.58
CA PHE A 134 9.76 14.88 -1.81
C PHE A 134 10.04 13.51 -2.44
N VAL A 135 9.00 12.70 -2.62
CA VAL A 135 9.13 11.29 -3.04
C VAL A 135 9.56 11.16 -4.50
N SER A 136 9.17 12.10 -5.37
CA SER A 136 9.58 12.10 -6.79
C SER A 136 11.09 12.20 -7.01
N ASN A 137 11.84 12.71 -6.02
CA ASN A 137 13.30 12.79 -6.10
C ASN A 137 14.01 11.47 -5.76
N TYR A 138 13.32 10.53 -5.12
CA TYR A 138 13.88 9.24 -4.68
C TYR A 138 13.41 8.06 -5.53
N ILE A 139 12.40 8.28 -6.37
CA ILE A 139 11.83 7.29 -7.27
C ILE A 139 12.23 7.65 -8.70
N LEU A 140 12.96 6.75 -9.37
CA LEU A 140 13.38 6.86 -10.77
C LEU A 140 12.27 6.40 -11.72
#